data_AF-A0AB35FVI6-F1
#
_entry.id   AF-A0AB35FVI6-F1
#
_cell.length_a   1.000
_cell.length_b   1.000
_cell.length_c   1.000
_cell.angle_alpha   90.00
_cell.angle_beta   90.00
_cell.angle_gamma   90.00
#
_symmetry.space_group_name_H-M   'P 1'
#
loop_
_entity.id
_entity.type
_entity.pdbx_description
1 polymer ?
#
loop_
_entity_poly.entity_id
_entity_poly.type
_entity_poly.pdbx_seq_one_letter_code
_entity_poly.pdbx_strand_id
1 'polypeptide(L)'
;MIKILAACGAGVNSSHQIKNAVEEELSNRGYDVRCDAVMVKDVNEDLIKGYDIFTPIAATDLGFDPGIPVVEAGPILFRIPAMSAPVFDNIEAAIKEHGLS
;
A
#
# COMPACT_ATOMS: atom_id res chain seq x y z
N MET A 1 -8.13 -12.42 -3.71
CA MET A 1 -7.56 -11.19 -4.31
C MET A 1 -7.61 -10.05 -3.31
N ILE A 2 -6.47 -9.81 -2.68
CA ILE A 2 -6.23 -8.76 -1.69
C ILE A 2 -6.11 -7.42 -2.42
N LYS A 3 -6.90 -6.43 -2.02
CA LYS A 3 -6.94 -5.10 -2.62
C LYS A 3 -6.11 -4.13 -1.78
N ILE A 4 -5.10 -3.54 -2.42
CA ILE A 4 -4.19 -2.58 -1.79
C ILE A 4 -4.38 -1.21 -2.43
N LEU A 5 -4.45 -0.15 -1.62
CA LEU A 5 -4.52 1.23 -2.10
C LEU A 5 -3.19 1.93 -1.85
N ALA A 6 -2.49 2.34 -2.91
CA ALA A 6 -1.30 3.16 -2.83
C ALA A 6 -1.64 4.65 -3.05
N ALA A 7 -1.10 5.53 -2.21
CA ALA A 7 -1.38 6.97 -2.31
C ALA A 7 -0.15 7.86 -2.13
N CYS A 8 -0.09 8.94 -2.92
CA CYS A 8 0.95 9.97 -2.87
C CYS A 8 0.37 11.37 -2.72
N GLY A 9 0.98 12.20 -1.87
CA GLY A 9 0.69 13.65 -1.84
C GLY A 9 1.38 14.45 -2.95
N ALA A 10 2.52 13.97 -3.46
CA ALA A 10 3.36 14.69 -4.43
C ALA A 10 3.03 14.41 -5.91
N GLY A 11 2.26 13.36 -6.21
CA GLY A 11 1.79 13.05 -7.57
C GLY A 11 1.55 11.56 -7.83
N VAL A 12 0.72 11.23 -8.82
CA VAL A 12 0.31 9.85 -9.13
C VAL A 12 1.46 8.94 -9.58
N ASN A 13 2.56 9.48 -10.10
CA ASN A 13 3.69 8.68 -10.59
C ASN A 13 4.33 7.83 -9.49
N SER A 14 4.52 8.39 -8.29
CA SER A 14 5.06 7.64 -7.16
C SER A 14 4.07 6.58 -6.66
N SER A 15 2.77 6.88 -6.68
CA SER A 15 1.73 5.87 -6.38
C SER A 15 1.80 4.69 -7.37
N HIS A 16 2.00 4.97 -8.66
CA HIS A 16 2.17 3.91 -9.67
C HIS A 16 3.45 3.08 -9.48
N GLN A 17 4.56 3.70 -9.05
CA GLN A 17 5.80 2.97 -8.78
C GLN A 17 5.63 1.99 -7.61
N ILE A 18 4.98 2.41 -6.53
CA ILE A 18 4.66 1.53 -5.40
C ILE A 18 3.67 0.46 -5.82
N LYS A 19 2.60 0.83 -6.53
CA LYS A 19 1.64 -0.14 -7.09
C LYS A 19 2.36 -1.28 -7.81
N ASN A 20 3.22 -0.95 -8.76
CA ASN A 20 3.90 -1.96 -9.57
C ASN A 20 4.83 -2.82 -8.71
N ALA A 21 5.59 -2.21 -7.79
CA ALA A 21 6.51 -2.94 -6.92
C ALA A 21 5.79 -3.86 -5.92
N VAL A 22 4.66 -3.42 -5.38
CA VAL A 22 3.80 -4.20 -4.48
C VAL A 22 3.16 -5.37 -5.22
N GLU A 23 2.60 -5.14 -6.41
CA GLU A 23 2.03 -6.20 -7.23
C GLU A 23 3.09 -7.24 -7.63
N GLU A 24 4.26 -6.80 -8.09
CA GLU A 24 5.36 -7.70 -8.49
C GLU A 24 5.87 -8.53 -7.31
N GLU A 25 6.26 -7.88 -6.22
CA GLU A 25 6.89 -8.57 -5.08
C GLU A 25 5.91 -9.50 -4.36
N LEU A 26 4.68 -9.06 -4.07
CA LEU A 26 3.72 -9.91 -3.38
C LEU A 26 3.23 -11.07 -4.25
N SER A 27 3.11 -10.87 -5.57
CA SER A 27 2.84 -11.97 -6.50
C SER A 27 4.00 -12.98 -6.51
N ASN A 28 5.25 -12.51 -6.52
CA ASN A 28 6.43 -13.38 -6.41
C ASN A 28 6.46 -14.18 -5.09
N ARG A 29 5.89 -13.62 -4.03
CA ARG A 29 5.72 -14.28 -2.72
C ARG A 29 4.50 -15.19 -2.63
N GLY A 30 3.69 -15.28 -3.69
CA GLY A 30 2.53 -16.18 -3.78
C GLY A 30 1.20 -15.59 -3.31
N TYR A 31 1.11 -14.27 -3.15
CA TYR A 31 -0.15 -13.61 -2.82
C TYR A 31 -0.90 -13.17 -4.09
N ASP A 32 -2.21 -13.39 -4.11
CA ASP A 32 -3.10 -12.85 -5.15
C ASP A 32 -3.49 -11.41 -4.77
N VAL A 33 -2.78 -10.43 -5.32
CA VAL A 33 -2.94 -9.01 -4.98
C VAL A 33 -3.33 -8.15 -6.17
N ARG A 34 -4.09 -7.10 -5.91
CA ARG A 34 -4.30 -5.97 -6.82
C ARG A 34 -3.99 -4.68 -6.09
N CYS A 35 -3.14 -3.84 -6.66
CA CYS A 35 -2.86 -2.52 -6.11
C CYS A 35 -3.41 -1.42 -7.04
N ASP A 36 -4.21 -0.51 -6.50
CA ASP A 36 -4.66 0.69 -7.19
C ASP A 36 -3.88 1.91 -6.67
N ALA A 37 -3.71 2.92 -7.52
CA ALA A 37 -2.88 4.09 -7.25
C ALA A 37 -3.71 5.37 -7.37
N VAL A 38 -3.72 6.19 -6.31
CA VAL A 38 -4.45 7.49 -6.28
C VAL A 38 -3.57 8.60 -5.72
N MET A 39 -4.04 9.84 -5.78
CA MET A 39 -3.46 10.92 -4.98
C MET A 39 -4.07 10.87 -3.57
N VAL A 40 -3.27 11.22 -2.56
CA VAL A 40 -3.73 11.30 -1.15
C VAL A 40 -4.99 12.15 -1.00
N LYS A 41 -5.07 13.28 -1.72
CA LYS A 41 -6.23 14.18 -1.68
C LYS A 41 -7.54 13.56 -2.20
N ASP A 42 -7.44 12.45 -2.94
CA ASP A 42 -8.60 11.74 -3.48
C ASP A 42 -9.03 10.58 -2.55
N VAL A 43 -8.27 10.32 -1.48
CA VAL A 43 -8.58 9.30 -0.48
C VAL A 43 -9.65 9.84 0.47
N ASN A 44 -10.75 9.11 0.59
CA ASN A 44 -11.84 9.39 1.52
C ASN A 44 -12.34 8.08 2.16
N GLU A 45 -13.20 8.19 3.18
CA GLU A 45 -13.72 7.03 3.92
C GLU A 45 -14.44 6.01 3.02
N ASP A 46 -15.15 6.45 1.99
CA ASP A 46 -15.89 5.54 1.13
C ASP A 46 -14.99 4.79 0.16
N LEU A 47 -13.93 5.46 -0.32
CA LEU A 47 -12.90 4.82 -1.13
C LEU A 47 -12.16 3.76 -0.31
N ILE A 48 -11.70 4.09 0.90
CA ILE A 48 -10.81 3.23 1.67
C ILE A 48 -11.50 1.92 2.11
N LYS A 49 -12.81 1.96 2.38
CA LYS A 49 -13.64 0.78 2.69
C LYS A 49 -13.65 -0.29 1.59
N GLY A 50 -13.27 0.07 0.36
CA GLY A 50 -13.18 -0.85 -0.77
C GLY A 50 -11.88 -1.67 -0.82
N TYR A 51 -10.94 -1.42 0.09
CA TYR A 51 -9.60 -1.99 0.12
C TYR A 51 -9.31 -2.70 1.44
N ASP A 52 -8.32 -3.58 1.42
CA ASP A 52 -7.90 -4.37 2.59
C ASP A 52 -6.68 -3.77 3.28
N ILE A 53 -5.79 -3.10 2.53
CA ILE A 53 -4.57 -2.47 3.04
C ILE A 53 -4.37 -1.10 2.40
N PHE A 54 -4.03 -0.10 3.22
CA PHE A 54 -3.63 1.23 2.74
C PHE A 54 -2.11 1.38 2.79
N THR A 55 -1.50 1.81 1.69
CA THR A 55 -0.04 1.96 1.56
C THR A 55 0.35 3.38 1.12
N PRO A 56 0.29 4.36 2.03
CA PRO A 56 0.69 5.73 1.72
C PRO A 56 2.21 5.83 1.56
N ILE A 57 2.68 6.77 0.73
CA ILE A 57 4.12 7.04 0.59
C ILE A 57 4.76 7.60 1.85
N ALA A 58 4.01 8.37 2.62
CA ALA A 58 4.46 8.93 3.88
C ALA A 58 3.28 8.95 4.85
N ALA A 59 3.58 8.91 6.15
CA ALA A 59 2.59 9.19 7.19
C ALA A 59 1.75 10.42 6.82
N THR A 60 0.45 10.19 6.64
CA THR A 60 -0.50 11.18 6.13
C THR A 60 -1.68 11.23 7.08
N ASP A 61 -2.06 12.42 7.50
CA ASP A 61 -3.33 12.65 8.20
C ASP A 61 -4.46 12.72 7.16
N LEU A 62 -5.34 11.72 7.18
CA LEU A 62 -6.52 11.67 6.31
C LEU A 62 -7.71 12.46 6.89
N GLY A 63 -7.63 12.89 8.16
CA GLY A 63 -8.76 13.49 8.87
C GLY A 63 -9.82 12.48 9.32
N PHE A 64 -9.59 11.18 9.13
CA PHE A 64 -10.42 10.06 9.57
C PHE A 64 -9.57 8.82 9.85
N ASP A 65 -10.12 7.86 10.59
CA ASP A 65 -9.49 6.55 10.81
C ASP A 65 -9.67 5.66 9.57
N PRO A 66 -8.59 5.18 8.92
CA PRO A 66 -8.66 4.27 7.79
C PRO A 66 -9.51 3.03 8.02
N GLY A 67 -9.58 2.52 9.26
CA GLY A 67 -10.27 1.28 9.59
C GLY A 67 -9.68 0.00 8.96
N ILE A 68 -8.55 0.14 8.25
CA ILE A 68 -7.78 -0.93 7.60
C ILE A 68 -6.29 -0.76 7.93
N PRO A 69 -5.49 -1.83 7.93
CA PRO A 69 -4.06 -1.73 8.19
C PRO A 69 -3.37 -0.74 7.24
N VAL A 70 -2.49 0.07 7.82
CA VAL A 70 -1.71 1.09 7.11
C VAL A 70 -0.23 0.71 7.13
N VAL A 71 0.40 0.61 5.96
CA VAL A 71 1.84 0.34 5.83
C VAL A 71 2.49 1.41 4.97
N GLU A 72 3.39 2.19 5.55
CA GLU A 72 4.11 3.23 4.80
C GLU A 72 5.03 2.61 3.74
N ALA A 73 4.84 3.01 2.48
CA ALA A 73 5.50 2.42 1.32
C ALA A 73 6.54 3.34 0.65
N GLY A 74 6.78 4.54 1.19
CA GLY A 74 7.81 5.47 0.70
C GLY A 74 9.18 4.85 0.49
N PRO A 75 9.68 3.98 1.39
CA PRO A 75 10.99 3.35 1.24
C PRO A 75 11.19 2.56 -0.06
N ILE A 76 10.12 2.04 -0.68
CA ILE A 76 10.17 1.32 -1.96
C ILE A 76 10.73 2.21 -3.08
N LEU A 77 10.45 3.52 -3.05
CA LEU A 77 10.84 4.46 -4.10
C LEU A 77 12.36 4.64 -4.23
N PHE A 78 13.12 4.36 -3.16
CA PHE A 78 14.58 4.46 -3.20
C PHE A 78 15.24 3.31 -3.97
N ARG A 79 14.52 2.22 -4.26
CA ARG A 79 15.04 1.02 -4.94
C ARG A 79 16.27 0.42 -4.26
N ILE A 80 16.35 0.55 -2.93
CA ILE A 80 17.39 -0.06 -2.10
C ILE A 80 16.77 -1.27 -1.39
N PRO A 81 17.23 -2.51 -1.64
CA PRO A 81 16.61 -3.72 -1.09
C PRO A 81 16.45 -3.69 0.44
N ALA A 82 17.45 -3.20 1.16
CA ALA A 82 17.42 -3.09 2.62
C ALA A 82 16.34 -2.11 3.14
N MET A 83 15.86 -1.20 2.29
CA MET A 83 14.79 -0.25 2.61
C MET A 83 13.41 -0.75 2.17
N SER A 84 13.32 -1.44 1.03
CA SER A 84 12.04 -1.94 0.49
C SER A 84 11.60 -3.26 1.11
N ALA A 85 12.52 -4.18 1.42
CA ALA A 85 12.18 -5.48 1.99
C ALA A 85 11.33 -5.39 3.27
N PRO A 86 11.66 -4.53 4.25
CA PRO A 86 10.82 -4.37 5.44
C PRO A 86 9.39 -3.90 5.14
N VAL A 87 9.18 -3.12 4.07
CA VAL A 87 7.83 -2.68 3.68
C VAL A 87 7.00 -3.87 3.22
N PHE A 88 7.57 -4.72 2.36
CA PHE A 88 6.87 -5.91 1.88
C PHE A 88 6.61 -6.92 3.00
N ASP A 89 7.58 -7.08 3.91
CA ASP A 89 7.43 -7.94 5.10
C ASP A 89 6.30 -7.43 6.01
N ASN A 90 6.17 -6.10 6.16
CA ASN A 90 5.08 -5.50 6.94
C ASN A 90 3.72 -5.65 6.24
N ILE A 91 3.65 -5.54 4.92
CA ILE A 91 2.40 -5.83 4.18
C ILE A 91 2.00 -7.28 4.36
N GLU A 92 2.95 -8.21 4.25
CA GLU A 92 2.73 -9.63 4.48
C GLU A 92 2.30 -9.93 5.93
N ALA A 93 2.89 -9.25 6.90
CA ALA A 93 2.46 -9.34 8.30
C ALA A 93 1.00 -8.89 8.46
N ALA A 94 0.61 -7.76 7.85
CA ALA A 94 -0.76 -7.28 7.86
C ALA A 94 -1.74 -8.28 7.19
N ILE A 95 -1.34 -8.88 6.05
CA ILE A 95 -2.13 -9.93 5.40
C ILE A 95 -2.41 -11.08 6.36
N LYS A 96 -1.39 -11.56 7.07
CA LYS A 96 -1.49 -12.70 7.99
C LYS A 96 -2.27 -12.35 9.26
N GLU A 97 -1.99 -11.19 9.87
CA GLU A 97 -2.63 -10.74 11.10
C GLU A 97 -4.14 -10.52 10.91
N HIS A 98 -4.53 -10.01 9.75
CA HIS A 98 -5.93 -9.74 9.43
C HIS A 98 -6.62 -10.88 8.66
N GLY A 99 -5.92 -11.99 8.37
CA GLY A 99 -6.48 -13.17 7.70
C GLY A 99 -6.97 -12.89 6.28
N LEU A 100 -6.29 -12.01 5.53
CA LEU A 100 -6.68 -11.58 4.18
C LEU A 100 -6.32 -12.64 3.12
N SER A 101 -7.18 -12.82 2.11
CA SER A 101 -7.00 -13.79 1.01
C SER A 101 -7.68 -13.37 -0.29
#